data_AF-A0A645GMD8-F1
#
_entry.id   AF-A0A645GMD8-F1
#
_cell.length_a   1.000
_cell.length_b   1.000
_cell.length_c   1.000
_cell.angle_alpha   90.00
_cell.angle_beta   90.00
_cell.angle_gamma   90.00
#
_symmetry.space_group_name_H-M   'P 1'
#
loop_
_entity.id
_entity.type
_entity.pdbx_description
1 polymer ?
#
loop_
_entity_poly.entity_id
_entity_poly.type
_entity_poly.pdbx_seq_one_letter_code
_entity_poly.pdbx_strand_id
1 'polypeptide(L)' 'MIGGLRAGMGYCGARNIDELHNAKFTRITNAGVAESHPHDVSITSEAPNYSRGE' A
#
# COMPACT_ATOMS: atom_id res chain seq x y z
N MET A 1 2.18 -11.31 2.98
CA MET A 1 2.99 -10.28 3.67
C MET A 1 4.28 -9.91 2.91
N ILE A 2 5.21 -10.84 2.64
CA ILE A 2 6.51 -10.52 1.99
C ILE A 2 6.36 -9.90 0.59
N GLY A 3 5.34 -10.32 -0.18
CA GLY A 3 5.09 -9.78 -1.52
C GLY A 3 4.79 -8.28 -1.54
N GLY A 4 4.04 -7.77 -0.55
CA GLY A 4 3.72 -6.34 -0.46
C GLY A 4 4.95 -5.48 -0.20
N LEU A 5 5.86 -5.95 0.68
CA LEU A 5 7.12 -5.26 0.94
C LEU A 5 7.99 -5.19 -0.32
N ARG A 6 8.15 -6.30 -1.06
CA ARG A 6 8.94 -6.32 -2.30
C ARG A 6 8.34 -5.41 -3.38
N ALA A 7 7.02 -5.36 -3.50
CA ALA A 7 6.35 -4.44 -4.41
C ALA A 7 6.62 -2.98 -4.02
N GLY A 8 6.49 -2.64 -2.74
CA GLY A 8 6.83 -1.30 -2.21
C GLY A 8 8.29 -0.91 -2.46
N MET A 9 9.23 -1.83 -2.19
CA MET A 9 10.64 -1.63 -2.53
C MET A 9 10.86 -1.37 -4.02
N GLY A 10 10.12 -2.08 -4.89
CA GLY A 10 10.13 -1.84 -6.33
C GLY A 10 9.66 -0.43 -6.71
N TYR A 11 8.54 0.03 -6.14
CA TYR A 11 8.04 1.40 -6.37
C TYR A 11 9.02 2.48 -5.89
N CYS A 12 9.74 2.23 -4.80
CA CYS A 12 10.74 3.15 -4.26
C CYS A 12 12.13 2.99 -4.91
N GLY A 13 12.32 2.04 -5.83
CA GLY A 13 13.62 1.75 -6.44
C GLY A 13 14.67 1.21 -5.47
N ALA A 14 14.25 0.67 -4.32
CA ALA A 14 15.15 0.19 -3.27
C ALA A 14 15.52 -1.28 -3.48
N ARG A 15 16.81 -1.58 -3.58
CA ARG A 15 17.33 -2.95 -3.74
C ARG A 15 17.43 -3.72 -2.42
N ASN A 16 17.47 -3.00 -1.29
CA ASN A 16 17.58 -3.55 0.05
C ASN A 16 16.82 -2.65 1.06
N ILE A 17 16.78 -3.07 2.32
CA ILE A 17 16.01 -2.39 3.37
C ILE A 17 16.64 -1.04 3.77
N ASP A 18 17.97 -0.95 3.80
CA ASP A 18 18.67 0.30 4.09
C ASP A 18 18.38 1.38 3.04
N GLU A 19 18.31 0.99 1.77
CA GLU A 19 17.89 1.88 0.69
C GLU A 19 16.41 2.31 0.85
N LEU A 20 15.53 1.39 1.26
CA LEU A 20 14.11 1.70 1.48
C LEU A 20 13.92 2.75 2.59
N HIS A 21 14.76 2.74 3.63
CA HIS A 21 14.71 3.73 4.70
C HIS A 21 14.95 5.17 4.22
N ASN A 22 15.58 5.35 3.05
CA ASN A 22 15.80 6.68 2.45
C ASN A 22 14.60 7.21 1.65
N ALA A 23 13.57 6.37 1.42
CA ALA A 23 12.36 6.75 0.72
C ALA A 23 11.63 7.91 1.41
N LYS A 24 10.85 8.66 0.64
CA LYS A 24 10.15 9.85 1.13
C LYS A 24 8.67 9.55 1.31
N PHE A 25 8.13 10.02 2.42
CA PHE A 25 6.69 10.03 2.66
C PHE A 25 6.12 11.39 2.28
N THR A 26 4.89 11.37 1.79
CA THR A 26 4.06 12.57 1.62
C THR A 26 2.90 12.48 2.60
N ARG A 27 2.56 13.61 3.23
CA ARG A 27 1.38 13.71 4.08
C ARG A 27 0.13 13.74 3.21
N ILE A 28 -0.82 12.86 3.52
CA ILE A 28 -2.13 12.82 2.86
C ILE A 28 -3.24 13.27 3.83
N THR A 29 -4.39 13.63 3.27
CA THR A 29 -5.61 13.97 4.03
C THR A 29 -6.46 12.73 4.29
N ASN A 30 -7.50 12.84 5.12
CA ASN A 30 -8.47 11.76 5.31
C ASN A 30 -9.19 11.38 4.00
N ALA A 31 -9.41 12.34 3.11
CA ALA A 31 -9.93 12.07 1.78
C ALA A 31 -8.96 11.19 0.98
N GLY A 32 -7.65 11.48 1.04
CA GLY A 32 -6.62 10.65 0.40
C GLY A 32 -6.53 9.23 0.99
N VAL A 33 -6.83 9.07 2.29
CA VAL A 33 -6.93 7.74 2.90
C VAL A 33 -8.12 6.96 2.31
N ALA A 34 -9.30 7.58 2.23
CA ALA A 34 -10.47 6.96 1.64
C ALA A 34 -10.24 6.61 0.15
N GLU A 35 -9.56 7.49 -0.59
CA GLU A 35 -9.17 7.27 -1.99
C GLU A 35 -8.18 6.11 -2.15
N SER A 36 -7.25 5.92 -1.21
CA SER A 36 -6.24 4.86 -1.29
C SER A 36 -6.83 3.45 -1.13
N HIS A 37 -8.00 3.33 -0.48
CA HIS A 37 -8.75 2.08 -0.39
C HIS A 37 -9.68 1.93 -1.60
N PRO A 38 -10.10 0.71 -1.98
CA PRO A 38 -11.18 0.53 -2.94
C PRO A 38 -12.41 1.31 -2.48
N HIS A 39 -12.91 2.17 -3.36
CA HIS A 39 -14.06 3.04 -3.16
C HIS A 39 -14.96 2.99 -4.39
N ASP A 40 -16.24 3.30 -4.19
CA ASP A 40 -17.29 3.32 -5.23
C ASP A 40 -17.49 1.99 -5.99
N VAL A 41 -17.06 0.87 -5.39
CA VAL A 41 -17.22 -0.48 -5.94
C VAL A 41 -17.62 -1.48 -4.85
N SER A 42 -18.37 -2.52 -5.24
CA SER A 42 -18.64 -3.67 -4.37
C SER A 42 -17.61 -4.77 -4.62
N ILE A 43 -16.95 -5.24 -3.55
CA ILE A 43 -16.01 -6.36 -3.62
C ILE A 43 -16.81 -7.66 -3.75
N THR A 44 -16.71 -8.33 -4.89
CA THR A 44 -17.44 -9.58 -5.18
C THR A 44 -16.64 -10.84 -4.86
N SER A 45 -15.32 -10.71 -4.70
CA SER A 45 -14.41 -11.78 -4.33
C SER A 45 -13.33 -11.21 -3.41
N GLU A 46 -13.04 -11.92 -2.32
CA GLU A 46 -12.01 -11.48 -1.39
C GLU A 46 -10.60 -11.63 -1.97
N ALA A 47 -9.76 -10.63 -1.67
CA ALA A 47 -8.35 -10.67 -2.01
C ALA A 47 -7.55 -11.24 -0.83
N PRO A 48 -6.55 -12.11 -1.08
CA PRO A 48 -5.78 -12.78 -0.02
C PRO A 48 -4.86 -11.83 0.78
N ASN A 49 -4.75 -10.58 0.37
CA ASN A 49 -3.88 -9.55 0.96
C ASN A 49 -4.62 -8.25 1.28
N TYR A 50 -5.95 -8.23 1.17
CA TYR A 50 -6.75 -7.03 1.41
C TYR A 50 -8.09 -7.42 2.04
N SER A 51 -8.23 -7.08 3.32
CA SER A 51 -9.46 -7.23 4.09
C SER A 51 -9.70 -5.91 4.81
N ARG A 52 -10.94 -5.39 4.80
CA ARG A 52 -11.31 -4.35 5.75
C ARG A 52 -11.35 -5.01 7.12
N GLY A 53 -10.45 -4.63 8.02
CA GLY A 53 -10.66 -4.88 9.44
C GLY A 53 -11.96 -4.22 9.87
N GLU A 54 -12.66 -4.86 10.82
CA GLU A 54 -13.83 -4.29 11.49
C GLU A 54 -13.53 -2.90 12.08
#